data_AF-A0A7L8BC90-F1
#
_entry.id   AF-A0A7L8BC90-F1
#
_cell.length_a   1.000
_cell.length_b   1.000
_cell.length_c   1.000
_cell.angle_alpha   90.00
_cell.angle_beta   90.00
_cell.angle_gamma   90.00
#
_symmetry.space_group_name_H-M   'P 1'
#
loop_
_entity.id
_entity.type
_entity.pdbx_description
1 polymer ?
#
loop_
_entity_poly.entity_id
_entity_poly.type
_entity_poly.pdbx_seq_one_letter_code
_entity_poly.pdbx_strand_id
1 'polypeptide(L)'
;MPFFGFTPSEGLLNDMQTGIANKNSSEPLYPLRDKIALQLNEEIIDNVLIQLVQHFPASEKRDTAEKLAGYVKSTVAVLLKQLLSKASNGVVKQSVEFSEKSLFKDPQGQYKVGVALDASLVTNLKHNFAELQAGNDINKAALAELYKQFGDAMVRHFMSDFNKTLDLGMIKRKAADIGAAAVTKAVHIAIDKLIPSLNRTELKAMAEYHDGLFFN
;
A
#
# COMPACT_ATOMS: atom_id res chain seq x y z
N MET A 1 15.48 -5.19 8.71
CA MET A 1 14.20 -5.93 8.69
C MET A 1 13.59 -5.55 7.38
N PRO A 2 13.43 -6.50 6.45
CA PRO A 2 12.98 -6.14 5.11
C PRO A 2 11.57 -5.54 5.13
N PHE A 3 11.36 -4.51 4.31
CA PHE A 3 10.08 -3.81 4.25
C PHE A 3 9.85 -3.23 2.86
N PHE A 4 8.57 -3.08 2.52
CA PHE A 4 8.13 -2.15 1.47
C PHE A 4 7.86 -0.81 2.13
N GLY A 5 8.24 0.31 1.50
CA GLY A 5 7.83 1.62 1.94
C GLY A 5 8.01 2.73 0.91
N PHE A 6 7.03 3.62 0.81
CA PHE A 6 7.12 4.83 -0.01
C PHE A 6 7.48 6.04 0.85
N THR A 7 8.02 7.09 0.22
CA THR A 7 8.23 8.38 0.90
C THR A 7 6.88 9.06 1.08
N PRO A 8 6.38 9.26 2.31
CA PRO A 8 5.12 9.95 2.52
C PRO A 8 5.25 11.43 2.15
N SER A 9 4.13 12.07 1.81
CA SER A 9 4.08 13.52 1.75
C SER A 9 4.40 14.14 3.12
N GLU A 10 4.89 15.39 3.13
CA GLU A 10 5.13 16.12 4.37
C GLU A 10 3.86 16.21 5.22
N GLY A 11 2.69 16.39 4.59
CA GLY A 11 1.40 16.44 5.28
C GLY A 11 1.09 15.13 6.01
N LEU A 12 1.20 14.00 5.32
CA LEU A 12 0.93 12.69 5.91
C LEU A 12 1.89 12.40 7.07
N LEU A 13 3.20 12.63 6.86
CA LEU A 13 4.20 12.40 7.89
C LEU A 13 3.96 13.26 9.14
N ASN A 14 3.68 14.55 8.95
CA ASN A 14 3.39 15.47 10.04
C ASN A 14 2.14 15.05 10.83
N ASP A 15 1.07 14.65 10.13
CA ASP A 15 -0.15 14.18 10.78
C ASP A 15 0.09 12.89 11.57
N MET A 16 0.81 11.92 11.00
CA MET A 16 1.16 10.67 11.69
C MET A 16 2.00 10.94 12.95
N GLN A 17 3.03 11.78 12.86
CA GLN A 17 3.86 12.16 14.00
C GLN A 17 3.06 12.94 15.06
N THR A 18 2.16 13.82 14.64
CA THR A 18 1.23 14.53 15.53
C THR A 18 0.33 13.56 16.28
N GLY A 19 -0.20 12.54 15.58
CA GLY A 19 -1.01 11.49 16.20
C GLY A 19 -0.24 10.73 17.26
N ILE A 20 1.00 10.33 16.94
CA ILE A 20 1.90 9.60 17.86
C ILE A 20 2.24 10.44 19.09
N ALA A 21 2.62 11.71 18.91
CA ALA A 21 2.95 12.63 20.00
C ALA A 21 1.75 12.88 20.92
N ASN A 22 0.55 12.95 20.36
CA ASN A 22 -0.68 13.24 21.10
C ASN A 22 -1.47 11.99 21.49
N LYS A 23 -0.92 10.77 21.38
CA LYS A 23 -1.68 9.51 21.59
C LYS A 23 -2.31 9.33 22.97
N ASN A 24 -1.88 10.12 23.96
CA ASN A 24 -2.44 10.16 25.32
C ASN A 24 -3.18 11.49 25.63
N SER A 25 -3.49 12.29 24.60
CA SER A 25 -4.23 13.55 24.75
C SER A 25 -5.68 13.32 25.20
N SER A 26 -6.24 14.29 25.90
CA SER A 26 -7.67 14.37 26.22
C SER A 26 -8.51 14.91 25.06
N GLU A 27 -7.90 15.58 24.08
CA GLU A 27 -8.60 16.14 22.92
C GLU A 27 -9.04 15.04 21.95
N PRO A 28 -10.19 15.16 21.27
CA PRO A 28 -10.65 14.12 20.34
C PRO A 28 -9.67 13.89 19.17
N LEU A 29 -9.08 12.69 19.09
CA LEU A 29 -8.10 12.35 18.06
C LEU A 29 -8.70 11.71 16.80
N TYR A 30 -9.99 11.35 16.85
CA TYR A 30 -10.68 10.66 15.75
C TYR A 30 -10.65 11.43 14.41
N PRO A 31 -10.71 12.79 14.36
CA PRO A 31 -10.59 13.52 13.09
C PRO A 31 -9.19 13.38 12.47
N LEU A 32 -8.14 13.41 13.29
CA LEU A 32 -6.77 13.25 12.83
C LEU A 32 -6.53 11.84 12.29
N ARG A 33 -7.02 10.81 12.99
CA ARG A 33 -7.01 9.43 12.48
C ARG A 33 -7.71 9.31 11.13
N ASP A 34 -8.90 9.91 10.98
CA ASP A 34 -9.65 9.82 9.72
C ASP A 34 -8.89 10.47 8.56
N LYS A 35 -8.28 11.62 8.82
CA LYS A 35 -7.41 12.31 7.87
C LYS A 35 -6.22 11.44 7.45
N ILE A 36 -5.48 10.90 8.43
CA ILE A 36 -4.33 10.01 8.19
C ILE A 36 -4.76 8.79 7.38
N ALA A 37 -5.86 8.12 7.76
CA ALA A 37 -6.31 6.90 7.08
C ALA A 37 -6.68 7.15 5.61
N LEU A 38 -7.38 8.26 5.34
CA LEU A 38 -7.76 8.63 3.97
C LEU A 38 -6.54 9.00 3.14
N GLN A 39 -5.66 9.84 3.67
CA GLN A 39 -4.45 10.26 2.97
C GLN A 39 -3.48 9.10 2.74
N LEU A 40 -3.33 8.21 3.72
CA LEU A 40 -2.54 6.99 3.60
C LEU A 40 -3.07 6.08 2.48
N ASN A 41 -4.38 5.86 2.44
CA ASN A 41 -5.01 5.09 1.36
C ASN A 41 -4.73 5.70 -0.02
N GLU A 42 -4.83 7.03 -0.13
CA GLU A 42 -4.53 7.74 -1.38
C GLU A 42 -3.07 7.57 -1.79
N GLU A 43 -2.12 7.82 -0.87
CA GLU A 43 -0.70 7.76 -1.17
C GLU A 43 -0.20 6.33 -1.45
N ILE A 44 -0.79 5.29 -0.84
CA ILE A 44 -0.48 3.89 -1.18
C ILE A 44 -0.85 3.60 -2.64
N ILE A 45 -2.06 3.97 -3.07
CA ILE A 45 -2.51 3.69 -4.44
C ILE A 45 -1.71 4.51 -5.44
N ASP A 46 -1.38 5.76 -5.08
CA ASP A 46 -0.54 6.62 -5.91
C ASP A 46 0.84 6.00 -6.12
N ASN A 47 1.52 5.58 -5.04
CA ASN A 47 2.88 5.07 -5.10
C ASN A 47 2.96 3.62 -5.62
N VAL A 48 1.97 2.76 -5.42
CA VAL A 48 2.05 1.36 -5.89
C VAL A 48 1.56 1.21 -7.33
N LEU A 49 0.60 2.03 -7.76
CA LEU A 49 -0.09 1.81 -9.03
C LEU A 49 -0.02 3.00 -9.99
N ILE A 50 -0.38 4.21 -9.56
CA ILE A 50 -0.48 5.35 -10.47
C ILE A 50 0.92 5.76 -10.96
N GLN A 51 1.85 5.98 -10.04
CA GLN A 51 3.23 6.33 -10.40
C GLN A 51 3.89 5.23 -11.22
N LEU A 52 3.66 3.95 -10.91
CA LEU A 52 4.15 2.84 -11.73
C LEU A 52 3.70 2.97 -13.19
N VAL A 53 2.40 3.17 -13.41
CA VAL A 53 1.84 3.30 -14.77
C VAL A 53 2.39 4.53 -15.47
N GLN A 54 2.63 5.64 -14.76
CA GLN A 54 3.23 6.85 -15.32
C GLN A 54 4.68 6.64 -15.80
N HIS A 55 5.40 5.67 -15.24
CA HIS A 55 6.73 5.28 -15.74
C HIS A 55 6.68 4.42 -17.02
N PHE A 56 5.51 3.92 -17.42
CA PHE A 56 5.38 3.20 -18.70
C PHE A 56 5.45 4.16 -19.89
N PRO A 57 5.93 3.67 -21.05
CA PRO A 57 5.88 4.44 -22.29
C PRO A 57 4.45 4.91 -22.60
N ALA A 58 4.33 6.12 -23.16
CA ALA A 58 3.06 6.68 -23.56
C ALA A 58 2.34 5.74 -24.53
N SER A 59 1.12 5.33 -24.16
CA SER A 59 0.29 4.41 -24.92
C SER A 59 -1.15 4.49 -24.45
N GLU A 60 -2.10 4.09 -25.29
CA GLU A 60 -3.50 3.98 -24.90
C GLU A 60 -3.71 3.01 -23.71
N LYS A 61 -2.88 1.95 -23.65
CA LYS A 61 -2.85 1.01 -22.53
C LYS A 61 -2.47 1.71 -21.22
N ARG A 62 -1.44 2.57 -21.25
CA ARG A 62 -1.03 3.38 -20.09
C ARG A 62 -2.17 4.29 -19.63
N ASP A 63 -2.75 5.06 -20.56
CA ASP A 63 -3.80 6.02 -20.23
C ASP A 63 -5.06 5.33 -19.66
N THR A 64 -5.36 4.13 -20.15
CA THR A 64 -6.44 3.28 -19.62
C THR A 64 -6.11 2.78 -18.21
N ALA A 65 -4.89 2.29 -17.99
CA ALA A 65 -4.46 1.82 -16.67
C ALA A 65 -4.47 2.95 -15.62
N GLU A 66 -4.08 4.16 -16.00
CA GLU A 66 -4.09 5.33 -15.12
C GLU A 66 -5.52 5.73 -14.71
N LYS A 67 -6.46 5.76 -15.67
CA LYS A 67 -7.89 5.99 -15.37
C LYS A 67 -8.46 4.94 -14.42
N LEU A 68 -8.12 3.67 -14.64
CA LEU A 68 -8.55 2.57 -13.76
C LEU A 68 -7.98 2.71 -12.36
N ALA A 69 -6.71 3.08 -12.23
CA ALA A 69 -6.08 3.33 -10.93
C ALA A 69 -6.76 4.47 -10.17
N GLY A 70 -7.09 5.59 -10.85
CA GLY A 70 -7.86 6.69 -10.26
C GLY A 70 -9.28 6.28 -9.81
N TYR A 71 -9.94 5.40 -10.57
CA TYR A 71 -11.23 4.84 -10.17
C TYR A 71 -11.11 3.95 -8.92
N VAL A 72 -10.08 3.10 -8.83
CA VAL A 72 -9.80 2.29 -7.64
C VAL A 72 -9.55 3.19 -6.43
N LYS A 73 -8.70 4.21 -6.57
CA LYS A 73 -8.44 5.22 -5.53
C LYS A 73 -9.73 5.81 -4.96
N SER A 74 -10.61 6.27 -5.84
CA SER A 74 -11.89 6.89 -5.46
C SER A 74 -12.81 5.89 -4.76
N THR A 75 -12.91 4.67 -5.26
CA THR A 75 -13.78 3.63 -4.72
C THR A 75 -13.35 3.20 -3.32
N VAL A 76 -12.06 2.95 -3.11
CA VAL A 76 -11.53 2.55 -1.80
C VAL A 76 -11.69 3.68 -0.78
N ALA A 77 -11.48 4.94 -1.20
CA ALA A 77 -11.71 6.09 -0.32
C ALA A 77 -13.18 6.18 0.16
N VAL A 78 -14.16 5.92 -0.71
CA VAL A 78 -15.58 5.87 -0.32
C VAL A 78 -15.84 4.76 0.70
N LEU A 79 -15.32 3.55 0.46
CA LEU A 79 -15.49 2.43 1.39
C LEU A 79 -14.83 2.72 2.75
N LEU A 80 -13.63 3.30 2.75
CA LEU A 80 -12.94 3.65 3.97
C LEU A 80 -13.73 4.68 4.79
N LYS A 81 -14.29 5.72 4.16
CA LYS A 81 -15.17 6.69 4.84
C LYS A 81 -16.39 6.05 5.52
N GLN A 82 -16.91 4.93 4.99
CA GLN A 82 -18.02 4.21 5.61
C GLN A 82 -17.61 3.42 6.86
N LEU A 83 -16.35 3.03 6.95
CA LEU A 83 -15.77 2.33 8.10
C LEU A 83 -15.36 3.31 9.21
N LEU A 84 -14.84 4.47 8.82
CA LEU A 84 -14.47 5.53 9.75
C LEU A 84 -15.71 6.14 10.43
N SER A 85 -15.58 6.39 11.73
CA SER A 85 -16.64 7.00 12.54
C SER A 85 -16.06 7.61 13.80
N LYS A 86 -16.83 8.49 14.45
CA LYS A 86 -16.45 9.06 15.75
C LYS A 86 -16.12 7.93 16.73
N ALA A 87 -14.99 8.03 17.40
CA ALA A 87 -14.53 7.03 18.38
C ALA A 87 -13.87 7.70 19.58
N SER A 88 -13.77 6.98 20.68
CA SER A 88 -13.03 7.42 21.86
C SER A 88 -11.52 7.40 21.60
N ASN A 89 -10.75 8.19 22.35
CA ASN A 89 -9.29 8.18 22.22
C ASN A 89 -8.66 6.82 22.56
N GLY A 90 -9.30 6.00 23.39
CA GLY A 90 -8.85 4.63 23.66
C GLY A 90 -8.88 3.74 22.41
N VAL A 91 -9.89 3.88 21.56
CA VAL A 91 -9.98 3.20 20.26
C VAL A 91 -8.99 3.84 19.28
N VAL A 92 -8.99 5.17 19.15
CA VAL A 92 -8.11 5.88 18.21
C VAL A 92 -6.63 5.60 18.48
N LYS A 93 -6.25 5.41 19.74
CA LYS A 93 -4.88 5.03 20.12
C LYS A 93 -4.40 3.76 19.41
N GLN A 94 -5.27 2.77 19.20
CA GLN A 94 -4.92 1.56 18.46
C GLN A 94 -4.61 1.88 16.99
N SER A 95 -5.35 2.78 16.37
CA SER A 95 -5.07 3.24 15.01
C SER A 95 -3.77 4.04 14.93
N VAL A 96 -3.48 4.87 15.94
CA VAL A 96 -2.21 5.61 16.03
C VAL A 96 -1.02 4.65 16.20
N GLU A 97 -1.14 3.63 17.05
CA GLU A 97 -0.11 2.60 17.22
C GLU A 97 0.08 1.78 15.94
N PHE A 98 -0.98 1.55 15.17
CA PHE A 98 -0.88 0.96 13.84
C PHE A 98 -0.12 1.88 12.85
N SER A 99 -0.43 3.18 12.83
CA SER A 99 0.32 4.16 12.03
C SER A 99 1.80 4.22 12.43
N GLU A 100 2.11 4.15 13.72
CA GLU A 100 3.48 4.07 14.24
C GLU A 100 4.21 2.81 13.73
N LYS A 101 3.55 1.65 13.75
CA LYS A 101 4.07 0.39 13.17
C LYS A 101 4.23 0.42 11.65
N SER A 102 3.57 1.37 10.98
CA SER A 102 3.64 1.57 9.54
C SER A 102 4.74 2.56 9.14
N LEU A 103 5.44 3.19 10.11
CA LEU A 103 6.57 4.08 9.86
C LEU A 103 7.89 3.32 9.99
N PHE A 104 8.67 3.41 8.92
CA PHE A 104 10.00 2.82 8.80
C PHE A 104 11.02 3.94 8.56
N LYS A 105 12.30 3.61 8.72
CA LYS A 105 13.40 4.43 8.23
C LYS A 105 14.19 3.64 7.21
N ASP A 106 14.50 4.28 6.09
CA ASP A 106 15.42 3.71 5.11
C ASP A 106 16.88 3.78 5.62
N PRO A 107 17.86 3.20 4.90
CA PRO A 107 19.26 3.23 5.31
C PRO A 107 19.85 4.66 5.43
N GLN A 108 19.21 5.66 4.80
CA GLN A 108 19.57 7.07 4.88
C GLN A 108 18.85 7.80 6.03
N GLY A 109 18.08 7.06 6.84
CA GLY A 109 17.33 7.58 7.98
C GLY A 109 16.06 8.33 7.60
N GLN A 110 15.65 8.32 6.33
CA GLN A 110 14.44 9.00 5.87
C GLN A 110 13.21 8.18 6.21
N TYR A 111 12.14 8.85 6.63
CA TYR A 111 10.89 8.19 6.94
C TYR A 111 10.25 7.58 5.69
N LYS A 112 9.78 6.34 5.84
CA LYS A 112 8.97 5.62 4.85
C LYS A 112 7.68 5.17 5.51
N VAL A 113 6.60 5.16 4.74
CA VAL A 113 5.35 4.54 5.16
C VAL A 113 5.17 3.24 4.39
N GLY A 114 4.88 2.16 5.10
CA GLY A 114 4.80 0.86 4.47
C GLY A 114 4.53 -0.31 5.42
N VAL A 115 5.06 -1.47 5.06
CA VAL A 115 4.79 -2.75 5.73
C VAL A 115 6.06 -3.61 5.76
N ALA A 116 6.28 -4.28 6.88
CA ALA A 116 7.34 -5.28 7.00
C ALA A 116 7.03 -6.47 6.09
N LEU A 117 8.03 -6.99 5.40
CA LEU A 117 7.89 -8.09 4.46
C LEU A 117 8.79 -9.27 4.83
N ASP A 118 8.42 -10.45 4.35
CA ASP A 118 9.28 -11.61 4.44
C ASP A 118 10.59 -11.37 3.67
N ALA A 119 11.71 -11.77 4.27
CA ALA A 119 13.03 -11.54 3.70
C ALA A 119 13.25 -12.24 2.36
N SER A 120 12.68 -13.45 2.20
CA SER A 120 12.76 -14.19 0.95
C SER A 120 11.95 -13.50 -0.16
N LEU A 121 10.79 -12.94 0.17
CA LEU A 121 9.98 -12.16 -0.77
C LEU A 121 10.77 -10.96 -1.31
N VAL A 122 11.33 -10.14 -0.43
CA VAL A 122 12.12 -8.96 -0.83
C VAL A 122 13.34 -9.37 -1.65
N THR A 123 14.09 -10.38 -1.20
CA THR A 123 15.27 -10.89 -1.91
C THR A 123 14.92 -11.35 -3.33
N ASN A 124 13.84 -12.13 -3.48
CA ASN A 124 13.42 -12.66 -4.77
C ASN A 124 12.88 -11.56 -5.72
N LEU A 125 12.16 -10.57 -5.19
CA LEU A 125 11.73 -9.40 -5.97
C LEU A 125 12.94 -8.61 -6.48
N LYS A 126 13.87 -8.23 -5.58
CA LYS A 126 15.07 -7.46 -5.95
C LYS A 126 15.96 -8.22 -6.94
N HIS A 127 16.06 -9.55 -6.81
CA HIS A 127 16.75 -10.38 -7.80
C HIS A 127 16.10 -10.26 -9.18
N ASN A 128 14.78 -10.42 -9.30
CA ASN A 128 14.08 -10.28 -10.58
C ASN A 128 14.21 -8.85 -11.15
N PHE A 129 14.20 -7.82 -10.31
CA PHE A 129 14.43 -6.45 -10.74
C PHE A 129 15.83 -6.27 -11.33
N ALA A 130 16.86 -6.80 -10.66
CA ALA A 130 18.23 -6.76 -11.16
C ALA A 130 18.38 -7.49 -12.51
N GLU A 131 17.76 -8.66 -12.68
CA GLU A 131 17.76 -9.40 -13.96
C GLU A 131 17.10 -8.58 -15.09
N LEU A 132 15.95 -7.96 -14.82
CA LEU A 132 15.27 -7.08 -15.78
C LEU A 132 16.13 -5.86 -16.14
N GLN A 133 16.84 -5.28 -15.17
CA GLN A 133 17.75 -4.16 -15.40
C GLN A 133 18.97 -4.56 -16.25
N ALA A 134 19.51 -5.76 -16.02
CA ALA A 134 20.57 -6.34 -16.84
C ALA A 134 20.11 -6.71 -18.26
N GLY A 135 18.80 -6.69 -18.52
CA GLY A 135 18.22 -7.05 -19.81
C GLY A 135 18.08 -8.55 -20.03
N ASN A 136 18.08 -9.33 -18.95
CA ASN A 136 17.82 -10.76 -19.00
C ASN A 136 16.31 -11.03 -19.04
N ASP A 137 15.94 -12.19 -19.58
CA ASP A 137 14.58 -12.69 -19.50
C ASP A 137 14.34 -13.30 -18.11
N ILE A 138 13.15 -13.06 -17.57
CA ILE A 138 12.72 -13.62 -16.28
C ILE A 138 11.47 -14.49 -16.46
N ASN A 139 11.22 -15.35 -15.48
CA ASN A 139 9.96 -16.07 -15.41
C ASN A 139 8.83 -15.14 -14.91
N LYS A 140 8.04 -14.60 -15.85
CA LYS A 140 6.92 -13.69 -15.52
C LYS A 140 5.85 -14.33 -14.63
N ALA A 141 5.65 -15.65 -14.72
CA ALA A 141 4.69 -16.35 -13.85
C ALA A 141 5.21 -16.40 -12.40
N ALA A 142 6.50 -16.67 -12.21
CA ALA A 142 7.12 -16.61 -10.89
C ALA A 142 7.09 -15.18 -10.32
N LEU A 143 7.35 -14.17 -11.16
CA LEU A 143 7.22 -12.77 -10.76
C LEU A 143 5.79 -12.43 -10.33
N ALA A 144 4.78 -12.91 -11.05
CA ALA A 144 3.38 -12.72 -10.68
C ALA A 144 3.06 -13.28 -9.29
N GLU A 145 3.57 -14.47 -8.95
CA GLU A 145 3.40 -15.05 -7.61
C GLU A 145 4.08 -14.22 -6.51
N LEU A 146 5.26 -13.63 -6.77
CA LEU A 146 5.89 -12.72 -5.81
C LEU A 146 5.04 -11.46 -5.60
N TYR A 147 4.48 -10.88 -6.67
CA TYR A 147 3.59 -9.72 -6.56
C TYR A 147 2.28 -10.04 -5.84
N LYS A 148 1.75 -11.26 -5.95
CA LYS A 148 0.58 -11.68 -5.15
C LYS A 148 0.90 -11.72 -3.67
N GLN A 149 2.04 -12.29 -3.29
CA GLN A 149 2.49 -12.30 -1.89
C GLN A 149 2.67 -10.88 -1.35
N PHE A 150 3.24 -9.98 -2.16
CA PHE A 150 3.32 -8.56 -1.82
C PHE A 150 1.93 -7.91 -1.66
N GLY A 151 1.03 -8.13 -2.61
CA GLY A 151 -0.36 -7.64 -2.55
C GLY A 151 -1.11 -8.15 -1.32
N ASP A 152 -0.91 -9.41 -0.95
CA ASP A 152 -1.50 -10.01 0.26
C ASP A 152 -0.98 -9.34 1.54
N ALA A 153 0.32 -9.07 1.61
CA ALA A 153 0.91 -8.34 2.74
C ALA A 153 0.33 -6.92 2.87
N MET A 154 0.17 -6.21 1.75
CA MET A 154 -0.41 -4.87 1.71
C MET A 154 -1.88 -4.85 2.15
N VAL A 155 -2.71 -5.75 1.60
CA VAL A 155 -4.14 -5.83 1.96
C VAL A 155 -4.30 -6.26 3.41
N ARG A 156 -3.51 -7.25 3.86
CA ARG A 156 -3.54 -7.69 5.25
C ARG A 156 -3.22 -6.54 6.21
N HIS A 157 -2.14 -5.79 5.96
CA HIS A 157 -1.72 -4.71 6.85
C HIS A 157 -2.69 -3.52 6.80
N PHE A 158 -2.88 -2.92 5.62
CA PHE A 158 -3.61 -1.66 5.49
C PHE A 158 -5.13 -1.79 5.47
N MET A 159 -5.68 -2.98 5.22
CA MET A 159 -7.11 -3.23 5.34
C MET A 159 -7.43 -4.07 6.56
N SER A 160 -6.99 -5.33 6.60
CA SER A 160 -7.45 -6.27 7.64
C SER A 160 -6.96 -5.87 9.04
N ASP A 161 -5.68 -5.52 9.20
CA ASP A 161 -5.12 -5.17 10.49
C ASP A 161 -5.51 -3.75 10.91
N PHE A 162 -5.58 -2.79 9.98
CA PHE A 162 -6.14 -1.47 10.27
C PHE A 162 -7.60 -1.53 10.72
N ASN A 163 -8.46 -2.32 10.06
CA ASN A 163 -9.87 -2.47 10.42
C ASN A 163 -10.07 -3.03 11.83
N LYS A 164 -9.12 -3.82 12.36
CA LYS A 164 -9.15 -4.31 13.75
C LYS A 164 -8.92 -3.22 14.78
N THR A 165 -8.29 -2.11 14.39
CA THR A 165 -8.12 -0.93 15.25
C THR A 165 -9.37 -0.07 15.35
N LEU A 166 -10.32 -0.30 14.45
CA LEU A 166 -11.59 0.41 14.43
C LEU A 166 -12.60 -0.32 15.31
N ASP A 167 -13.42 0.43 16.05
CA ASP A 167 -14.53 -0.12 16.83
C ASP A 167 -15.73 -0.44 15.92
N LEU A 168 -15.50 -1.35 14.98
CA LEU A 168 -16.52 -1.81 14.06
C LEU A 168 -17.44 -2.78 14.82
N GLY A 169 -18.70 -2.39 14.98
CA GLY A 169 -19.75 -3.34 15.37
C GLY A 169 -19.80 -4.54 14.41
N MET A 170 -20.40 -5.66 14.85
CA MET A 170 -20.32 -6.96 14.15
C MET A 170 -20.66 -6.90 12.65
N ILE A 171 -21.66 -6.11 12.26
CA ILE A 171 -22.09 -5.97 10.86
C ILE A 171 -21.00 -5.30 10.01
N LYS A 172 -20.50 -4.14 10.45
CA LYS A 172 -19.44 -3.42 9.73
C LYS A 172 -18.15 -4.22 9.68
N ARG A 173 -17.81 -4.94 10.75
CA ARG A 173 -16.64 -5.82 10.80
C ARG A 173 -16.72 -6.92 9.74
N LYS A 174 -17.85 -7.64 9.68
CA LYS A 174 -18.07 -8.68 8.67
C LYS A 174 -18.04 -8.11 7.24
N ALA A 175 -18.64 -6.94 7.02
CA ALA A 175 -18.58 -6.27 5.72
C ALA A 175 -17.14 -5.88 5.33
N ALA A 176 -16.36 -5.38 6.29
CA ALA A 176 -14.96 -5.03 6.09
C ALA A 176 -14.08 -6.26 5.76
N ASP A 177 -14.31 -7.38 6.44
CA ASP A 177 -13.60 -8.64 6.17
C ASP A 177 -13.91 -9.18 4.76
N ILE A 178 -15.19 -9.15 4.37
CA ILE A 178 -15.62 -9.51 3.00
C ILE A 178 -14.98 -8.56 1.98
N GLY A 179 -14.95 -7.26 2.28
CA GLY A 179 -14.31 -6.25 1.44
C GLY A 179 -12.82 -6.52 1.23
N ALA A 180 -12.08 -6.82 2.29
CA ALA A 180 -10.65 -7.15 2.19
C ALA A 180 -10.42 -8.40 1.33
N ALA A 181 -11.20 -9.48 1.53
CA ALA A 181 -11.10 -10.69 0.72
C ALA A 181 -11.42 -10.43 -0.77
N ALA A 182 -12.42 -9.60 -1.06
CA ALA A 182 -12.76 -9.21 -2.42
C ALA A 182 -11.63 -8.40 -3.08
N VAL A 183 -11.02 -7.48 -2.35
CA VAL A 183 -9.85 -6.72 -2.82
C VAL A 183 -8.66 -7.63 -3.09
N THR A 184 -8.32 -8.55 -2.16
CA THR A 184 -7.25 -9.55 -2.38
C THR A 184 -7.46 -10.31 -3.68
N LYS A 185 -8.67 -10.83 -3.91
CA LYS A 185 -8.99 -11.57 -5.14
C LYS A 185 -8.86 -10.68 -6.38
N ALA A 186 -9.33 -9.44 -6.33
CA ALA A 186 -9.23 -8.50 -7.43
C ALA A 186 -7.76 -8.16 -7.76
N VAL A 187 -6.93 -7.95 -6.74
CA VAL A 187 -5.49 -7.72 -6.87
C VAL A 187 -4.80 -8.90 -7.54
N HIS A 188 -5.10 -10.14 -7.13
CA HIS A 188 -4.55 -11.35 -7.75
C HIS A 188 -4.93 -11.44 -9.24
N ILE A 189 -6.21 -11.23 -9.57
CA ILE A 189 -6.69 -11.23 -10.96
C ILE A 189 -5.97 -10.15 -11.78
N ALA A 190 -5.77 -8.97 -11.22
CA ALA A 190 -5.07 -7.88 -11.90
C ALA A 190 -3.60 -8.26 -12.15
N ILE A 191 -2.91 -8.83 -11.16
CA ILE A 191 -1.53 -9.30 -11.28
C ILE A 191 -1.39 -10.38 -12.36
N ASP A 192 -2.27 -11.39 -12.33
CA ASP A 192 -2.27 -12.50 -13.29
C ASP A 192 -2.51 -12.05 -14.73
N LYS A 193 -3.23 -10.94 -14.93
CA LYS A 193 -3.44 -10.36 -16.26
C LYS A 193 -2.31 -9.42 -16.65
N LEU A 194 -1.89 -8.56 -15.72
CA LEU A 194 -0.99 -7.45 -16.02
C LEU A 194 0.43 -7.94 -16.27
N ILE A 195 1.04 -8.64 -15.31
CA ILE A 195 2.47 -8.98 -15.35
C ILE A 195 2.83 -9.82 -16.58
N PRO A 196 2.08 -10.86 -16.97
CA PRO A 196 2.36 -11.60 -18.20
C PRO A 196 2.25 -10.74 -19.47
N SER A 197 1.35 -9.75 -19.48
CA SER A 197 1.10 -8.86 -20.61
C SER A 197 2.12 -7.73 -20.78
N LEU A 198 2.99 -7.50 -19.78
CA LEU A 198 3.98 -6.43 -19.85
C LEU A 198 5.06 -6.77 -20.87
N ASN A 199 5.38 -5.84 -21.76
CA ASN A 199 6.51 -5.96 -22.65
C ASN A 199 7.83 -5.67 -21.92
N ARG A 200 8.97 -5.86 -22.59
CA ARG A 200 10.30 -5.71 -21.99
C ARG A 200 10.55 -4.29 -21.44
N THR A 201 10.11 -3.26 -22.15
CA THR A 201 10.25 -1.86 -21.71
C THR A 201 9.40 -1.57 -20.49
N GLU A 202 8.14 -2.04 -20.47
CA GLU A 202 7.25 -1.89 -19.33
C GLU A 202 7.75 -2.66 -18.09
N LEU A 203 8.28 -3.88 -18.27
CA LEU A 203 8.87 -4.66 -17.18
C LEU A 203 10.10 -3.97 -16.59
N LYS A 204 10.96 -3.40 -17.44
CA LYS A 204 12.13 -2.64 -17.00
C LYS A 204 11.72 -1.39 -16.22
N ALA A 205 10.76 -0.62 -16.72
CA ALA A 205 10.22 0.55 -16.02
C ALA A 205 9.60 0.18 -14.66
N MET A 206 8.86 -0.94 -14.60
CA MET A 206 8.32 -1.47 -13.35
C MET A 206 9.42 -1.84 -12.36
N ALA A 207 10.46 -2.54 -12.81
CA ALA A 207 11.58 -2.92 -11.97
C ALA A 207 12.35 -1.69 -11.44
N GLU A 208 12.65 -0.72 -12.31
CA GLU A 208 13.31 0.55 -11.96
C GLU A 208 12.56 1.29 -10.87
N TYR A 209 11.25 1.45 -11.06
CA TYR A 209 10.42 2.21 -10.12
C TYR A 209 10.22 1.46 -8.80
N HIS A 210 9.84 0.18 -8.85
CA HIS A 210 9.52 -0.58 -7.64
C HIS A 210 10.75 -0.98 -6.83
N ASP A 211 11.93 -1.19 -7.42
CA ASP A 211 13.14 -1.51 -6.64
C ASP A 211 13.45 -0.44 -5.56
N GLY A 212 13.15 0.83 -5.87
CA GLY A 212 13.27 1.96 -4.93
C GLY A 212 12.28 1.94 -3.76
N LEU A 213 11.29 1.04 -3.77
CA LEU A 213 10.28 0.88 -2.72
C LEU A 213 10.55 -0.31 -1.78
N PHE A 214 11.53 -1.16 -2.08
CA PHE A 214 11.85 -2.35 -1.28
C PHE A 214 13.23 -2.26 -0.61
N PHE A 215 13.24 -2.44 0.71
CA PHE A 215 14.40 -2.29 1.59
C PHE A 215 14.69 -3.60 2.35
N ASN A 216 15.96 -3.86 2.68
CA ASN A 216 16.43 -5.01 3.47
C ASN A 216 16.83 -4.58 4.91
#